data_AF-A0A7S4VWG3-F1
#
_entry.id   AF-A0A7S4VWG3-F1
#
_cell.length_a   1.000
_cell.length_b   1.000
_cell.length_c   1.000
_cell.angle_alpha   90.00
_cell.angle_beta   90.00
_cell.angle_gamma   90.00
#
_symmetry.space_group_name_H-M   'P 1'
#
loop_
_entity.id
_entity.type
_entity.pdbx_description
1 polymer ?
#
loop_
_entity_poly.entity_id
_entity_poly.type
_entity_poly.pdbx_seq_one_letter_code
_entity_poly.pdbx_strand_id
1 'polypeptide(L)'
;MVKEFGDFDEALKTINGQIEVFMEGIQHLSDGLHSLSQSLTADLMRAEDRRMVAESCRLREAMNQITREDAPHSSIAKLKRNMDFNVIKPLEGHLANNERLRTELEKRQRRLDEFKCACQQMHECSRRELSETDERFIMARQEYEISKTYFNKQDRQVFEWLHVLELHRDDILDSCMQTLKHLQYEFFAASAHAVSSALPARMAFRPMAEMLPECLEAQVDLEIREAEDDVSDVGNRLGDGFSTRFVERLARDDDAEGLPQQPVDSLSLSSLLAQGFAEGPARRALRLHRNDTQAAMDWLIDGGREEASRPTGGCGVRMPASAKHVRRRRELLEQQRERIRRAAEADRTAPPPTGFGVASVFE
;
A
#
# COMPACT_ATOMS: atom_id res chain seq x y z
N MET A 1 41.51 17.26 6.68
CA MET A 1 40.91 18.56 6.26
C MET A 1 40.80 18.78 4.75
N VAL A 2 41.82 19.23 3.98
CA VAL A 2 41.58 19.60 2.55
C VAL A 2 41.13 18.40 1.69
N LYS A 3 41.74 17.24 1.89
CA LYS A 3 41.33 16.00 1.21
C LYS A 3 39.89 15.61 1.59
N GLU A 4 39.60 15.56 2.88
CA GLU A 4 38.25 15.26 3.41
C GLU A 4 37.19 16.27 2.93
N PHE A 5 37.55 17.54 2.77
CA PHE A 5 36.69 18.55 2.16
C PHE A 5 36.38 18.20 0.70
N GLY A 6 37.38 17.74 -0.06
CA GLY A 6 37.18 17.25 -1.42
C GLY A 6 36.24 16.05 -1.47
N ASP A 7 36.46 15.06 -0.60
CA ASP A 7 35.62 13.87 -0.49
C ASP A 7 34.17 14.25 -0.12
N PHE A 8 33.99 15.20 0.80
CA PHE A 8 32.68 15.72 1.20
C PHE A 8 31.96 16.48 0.08
N ASP A 9 32.66 17.35 -0.65
CA ASP A 9 32.11 18.08 -1.79
C ASP A 9 31.65 17.13 -2.90
N GLU A 10 32.44 16.09 -3.20
CA GLU A 10 32.08 15.05 -4.17
C GLU A 10 30.85 14.26 -3.71
N ALA A 11 30.76 13.94 -2.42
CA ALA A 11 29.59 13.27 -1.84
C ALA A 11 28.32 14.13 -2.00
N LEU A 12 28.38 15.42 -1.69
CA LEU A 12 27.23 16.33 -1.85
C LEU A 12 26.79 16.46 -3.32
N LYS A 13 27.74 16.57 -4.26
CA LYS A 13 27.44 16.60 -5.70
C LYS A 13 26.77 15.32 -6.17
N THR A 14 27.26 14.18 -5.70
CA THR A 14 26.69 12.86 -6.00
C THR A 14 25.27 12.75 -5.46
N ILE A 15 25.03 13.17 -4.22
CA ILE A 15 23.70 13.19 -3.60
C ILE A 15 22.76 14.10 -4.41
N ASN A 16 23.20 15.32 -4.76
CA ASN A 16 22.38 16.23 -5.54
C ASN A 16 21.97 15.64 -6.90
N GLY A 17 22.94 15.08 -7.64
CA GLY A 17 22.65 14.42 -8.92
C GLY A 17 21.72 13.21 -8.79
N GLN A 18 21.86 12.41 -7.72
CA GLN A 18 20.96 11.29 -7.45
C GLN A 18 19.54 11.75 -7.10
N ILE A 19 19.38 12.88 -6.39
CA ILE A 19 18.07 13.46 -6.09
C ILE A 19 17.39 13.96 -7.36
N GLU A 20 18.13 14.59 -8.27
CA GLU A 20 17.60 15.03 -9.57
C GLU A 20 17.07 13.84 -10.39
N VAL A 21 17.88 12.78 -10.53
CA VAL A 21 17.47 11.55 -11.22
C VAL A 21 16.27 10.88 -10.53
N PHE A 22 16.24 10.88 -9.20
CA PHE A 22 15.11 10.36 -8.44
C PHE A 22 13.82 11.16 -8.74
N MET A 23 13.88 12.49 -8.73
CA MET A 23 12.73 13.34 -9.01
C MET A 23 12.23 13.20 -10.45
N GLU A 24 13.13 13.05 -11.42
CA GLU A 24 12.78 12.72 -12.81
C GLU A 24 12.12 11.34 -12.91
N GLY A 25 12.64 10.33 -12.20
CA GLY A 25 12.03 9.00 -12.15
C GLY A 25 10.62 9.01 -11.56
N ILE A 26 10.41 9.78 -10.49
CA ILE A 26 9.08 9.99 -9.89
C ILE A 26 8.15 10.72 -10.87
N GLN A 27 8.67 11.66 -11.66
CA GLN A 27 7.89 12.33 -12.69
C GLN A 27 7.37 11.34 -13.73
N HIS A 28 8.25 10.54 -14.30
CA HIS A 28 7.88 9.54 -15.29
C HIS A 28 6.89 8.51 -14.74
N LEU A 29 7.05 8.11 -13.48
CA LEU A 29 6.09 7.25 -12.80
C LEU A 29 4.71 7.93 -12.70
N SER A 30 4.67 9.21 -12.32
CA SER A 30 3.45 10.00 -12.23
C SER A 30 2.74 10.11 -13.58
N ASP A 31 3.48 10.41 -14.65
CA ASP A 31 2.95 10.52 -16.02
C ASP A 31 2.40 9.17 -16.51
N GLY A 32 3.14 8.08 -16.24
CA GLY A 32 2.72 6.72 -16.56
C GLY A 32 1.44 6.30 -15.84
N LEU A 33 1.35 6.59 -14.53
CA LEU A 33 0.15 6.32 -13.73
C LEU A 33 -1.05 7.15 -14.21
N HIS A 34 -0.82 8.41 -14.57
CA HIS A 34 -1.86 9.28 -15.11
C HIS A 34 -2.40 8.73 -16.44
N SER A 35 -1.51 8.39 -17.38
CA SER A 35 -1.87 7.82 -18.68
C SER A 35 -2.62 6.48 -18.56
N LEU A 36 -2.14 5.60 -17.67
CA LEU A 36 -2.80 4.33 -17.36
C LEU A 36 -4.21 4.56 -16.81
N SER A 37 -4.34 5.48 -15.86
CA SER A 37 -5.63 5.83 -15.24
C SER A 37 -6.63 6.37 -16.26
N GLN A 38 -6.18 7.26 -17.15
CA GLN A 38 -7.00 7.81 -18.22
C GLN A 38 -7.48 6.72 -19.17
N SER A 39 -6.57 5.85 -19.62
CA SER A 39 -6.88 4.76 -20.56
C SER A 39 -7.88 3.77 -19.96
N LEU A 40 -7.61 3.32 -18.73
CA LEU A 40 -8.50 2.40 -18.01
C LEU A 40 -9.89 3.01 -17.76
N THR A 41 -9.95 4.29 -17.42
CA THR A 41 -11.24 4.98 -17.27
C THR A 41 -11.98 5.07 -18.60
N ALA A 42 -11.29 5.40 -19.70
CA ALA A 42 -11.90 5.54 -21.02
C ALA A 42 -12.48 4.21 -21.51
N ASP A 43 -11.78 3.10 -21.29
CA ASP A 43 -12.25 1.77 -21.68
C ASP A 43 -13.39 1.27 -20.78
N LEU A 44 -13.29 1.44 -19.46
CA LEU A 44 -14.36 1.04 -18.53
C LEU A 44 -15.62 1.91 -18.68
N MET A 45 -15.51 3.15 -19.14
CA MET A 45 -16.66 4.00 -19.48
C MET A 45 -17.46 3.47 -20.67
N ARG A 46 -16.87 2.65 -21.55
CA ARG A 46 -17.59 1.99 -22.64
C ARG A 46 -18.34 0.74 -22.17
N ALA A 47 -18.06 0.24 -20.97
CA ALA A 47 -18.78 -0.89 -20.42
C ALA A 47 -20.18 -0.47 -19.96
N GLU A 48 -21.18 -1.32 -20.18
CA GLU A 48 -22.58 -1.05 -19.80
C GLU A 48 -22.83 -1.16 -18.29
N ASP A 49 -21.88 -1.73 -17.53
CA ASP A 49 -22.01 -1.88 -16.08
C ASP A 49 -21.74 -0.57 -15.33
N ARG A 50 -22.80 0.02 -14.79
CA ARG A 50 -22.77 1.23 -13.95
C ARG A 50 -21.80 1.12 -12.77
N ARG A 51 -21.60 -0.07 -12.19
CA ARG A 51 -20.67 -0.26 -11.06
C ARG A 51 -19.23 -0.11 -11.51
N MET A 52 -18.85 -0.70 -12.64
CA MET A 52 -17.50 -0.55 -13.19
C MET A 52 -17.18 0.91 -13.54
N VAL A 53 -18.15 1.65 -14.08
CA VAL A 53 -17.99 3.08 -14.36
C VAL A 53 -17.79 3.90 -13.07
N ALA A 54 -18.52 3.57 -11.99
CA ALA A 54 -18.35 4.26 -10.72
C ALA A 54 -16.99 3.97 -10.08
N GLU A 55 -16.53 2.71 -10.08
CA GLU A 55 -15.22 2.34 -9.53
C GLU A 55 -14.06 2.90 -10.38
N SER A 56 -14.20 2.96 -11.71
CA SER A 56 -13.18 3.58 -12.57
C SER A 56 -13.04 5.07 -12.30
N CYS A 57 -14.14 5.78 -12.03
CA CYS A 57 -14.11 7.18 -11.62
C CYS A 57 -13.41 7.38 -10.27
N ARG A 58 -13.66 6.50 -9.28
CA ARG A 58 -12.97 6.55 -7.98
C ARG A 58 -11.48 6.29 -8.11
N LEU A 59 -11.08 5.29 -8.91
CA LEU A 59 -9.68 5.02 -9.19
C LEU A 59 -9.01 6.20 -9.88
N ARG A 60 -9.68 6.85 -10.84
CA ARG A 60 -9.18 8.07 -11.48
C ARG A 60 -9.00 9.22 -10.50
N GLU A 61 -9.94 9.39 -9.57
CA GLU A 61 -9.83 10.42 -8.53
C GLU A 61 -8.64 10.16 -7.61
N ALA A 62 -8.44 8.92 -7.15
CA ALA A 62 -7.27 8.53 -6.37
C ALA A 62 -5.95 8.73 -7.14
N MET A 63 -5.91 8.38 -8.43
CA MET A 63 -4.73 8.64 -9.27
C MET A 63 -4.48 10.14 -9.41
N ASN A 64 -5.50 10.95 -9.59
CA ASN A 64 -5.38 12.41 -9.62
C ASN A 64 -4.87 12.99 -8.29
N GLN A 65 -5.26 12.44 -7.15
CA GLN A 65 -4.68 12.83 -5.85
C GLN A 65 -3.19 12.53 -5.75
N ILE A 66 -2.68 11.60 -6.55
CA ILE A 66 -1.25 11.25 -6.59
C ILE A 66 -0.50 12.09 -7.63
N THR A 67 -1.01 12.16 -8.86
CA THR A 67 -0.23 12.54 -10.05
C THR A 67 -0.48 13.95 -10.59
N ARG A 68 -1.52 14.65 -10.13
CA ARG A 68 -1.83 16.00 -10.65
C ARG A 68 -0.87 17.05 -10.16
N GLU A 69 -0.01 17.56 -11.02
CA GLU A 69 0.94 18.62 -10.67
C GLU A 69 0.30 19.97 -10.39
N ASP A 70 -0.83 20.25 -11.07
CA ASP A 70 -1.56 21.50 -10.96
C ASP A 70 -2.33 21.62 -9.63
N ALA A 71 -2.56 20.50 -8.95
CA ALA A 71 -3.24 20.46 -7.67
C ALA A 71 -2.23 20.55 -6.51
N PRO A 72 -2.26 21.62 -5.68
CA PRO A 72 -1.26 21.82 -4.61
C PRO A 72 -1.33 20.76 -3.50
N HIS A 73 -2.46 20.05 -3.40
CA HIS A 73 -2.69 18.99 -2.43
C HIS A 73 -2.36 17.60 -2.97
N SER A 74 -1.97 17.47 -4.24
CA SER A 74 -1.54 16.17 -4.74
C SER A 74 -0.24 15.75 -4.09
N SER A 75 -0.05 14.43 -3.95
CA SER A 75 1.16 13.86 -3.38
C SER A 75 2.40 14.30 -4.16
N ILE A 76 2.35 14.31 -5.50
CA ILE A 76 3.49 14.72 -6.33
C ILE A 76 3.82 16.22 -6.19
N ALA A 77 2.83 17.10 -6.22
CA ALA A 77 3.08 18.54 -6.13
C ALA A 77 3.63 18.91 -4.73
N LYS A 78 3.12 18.25 -3.68
CA LYS A 78 3.63 18.39 -2.32
C LYS A 78 5.07 17.90 -2.21
N LEU A 79 5.37 16.72 -2.75
CA LEU A 79 6.74 16.17 -2.75
C LEU A 79 7.70 17.11 -3.47
N LYS A 80 7.39 17.55 -4.69
CA LYS A 80 8.25 18.46 -5.49
C LYS A 80 8.59 19.73 -4.73
N ARG A 81 7.56 20.42 -4.22
CA ARG A 81 7.74 21.67 -3.45
C ARG A 81 8.57 21.46 -2.19
N ASN A 82 8.30 20.38 -1.45
CA ASN A 82 9.03 20.10 -0.23
C ASN A 82 10.48 19.66 -0.52
N MET A 83 10.72 18.92 -1.60
CA MET A 83 12.06 18.51 -2.02
C MET A 83 12.89 19.72 -2.45
N ASP A 84 12.31 20.59 -3.28
CA ASP A 84 12.93 21.84 -3.73
C ASP A 84 13.33 22.72 -2.54
N PHE A 85 12.38 22.96 -1.63
CA PHE A 85 12.59 23.88 -0.52
C PHE A 85 13.50 23.32 0.58
N ASN A 86 13.30 22.07 1.00
CA ASN A 86 13.98 21.52 2.18
C ASN A 86 15.28 20.77 1.86
N VAL A 87 15.50 20.37 0.61
CA VAL A 87 16.65 19.52 0.24
C VAL A 87 17.48 20.18 -0.86
N ILE A 88 16.90 20.43 -2.04
CA ILE A 88 17.65 20.88 -3.21
C ILE A 88 18.27 22.27 -2.96
N LYS A 89 17.47 23.27 -2.58
CA LYS A 89 17.98 24.64 -2.33
C LYS A 89 19.04 24.71 -1.23
N PRO A 90 18.88 24.06 -0.06
CA PRO A 90 19.95 23.96 0.92
C PRO A 90 21.22 23.31 0.38
N LEU A 91 21.11 22.20 -0.37
CA LEU A 91 22.26 21.52 -0.99
C LEU A 91 22.98 22.44 -1.99
N GLU A 92 22.24 23.11 -2.88
CA GLU A 92 22.81 24.11 -3.79
C GLU A 92 23.55 25.22 -3.04
N GLY A 93 23.00 25.67 -1.91
CA GLY A 93 23.66 26.62 -1.01
C GLY A 93 24.99 26.09 -0.45
N HIS A 94 25.03 24.84 -0.01
CA HIS A 94 26.26 24.19 0.46
C HIS A 94 27.30 24.04 -0.67
N LEU A 95 26.87 23.61 -1.86
CA LEU A 95 27.75 23.48 -3.02
C LEU A 95 28.33 24.82 -3.46
N ALA A 96 27.52 25.89 -3.46
CA ALA A 96 28.00 27.24 -3.76
C ALA A 96 29.03 27.73 -2.72
N ASN A 97 28.84 27.39 -1.44
CA ASN A 97 29.81 27.71 -0.39
C ASN A 97 31.11 26.90 -0.54
N ASN A 98 31.03 25.63 -0.94
CA ASN A 98 32.20 24.81 -1.24
C ASN A 98 33.01 25.40 -2.41
N GLU A 99 32.34 25.92 -3.45
CA GLU A 99 33.01 26.59 -4.58
C GLU A 99 33.80 27.83 -4.12
N ARG A 100 33.19 28.64 -3.23
CA ARG A 100 33.86 29.79 -2.63
C ARG A 100 35.06 29.36 -1.80
N LEU A 101 34.94 28.30 -1.00
CA LEU A 101 36.04 27.77 -0.20
C LEU A 101 37.18 27.22 -1.08
N ARG A 102 36.86 26.59 -2.21
CA ARG A 102 37.86 26.18 -3.21
C ARG A 102 38.63 27.37 -3.77
N THR A 103 37.92 28.45 -4.10
CA THR A 103 38.55 29.71 -4.54
C THR A 103 39.48 30.29 -3.46
N GLU A 104 39.08 30.23 -2.18
CA GLU A 104 39.93 30.68 -1.06
C GLU A 104 41.14 29.76 -0.81
N LEU A 105 41.00 28.45 -1.06
CA LEU A 105 42.11 27.49 -1.02
C LEU A 105 43.14 27.76 -2.13
N GLU A 106 42.68 28.08 -3.34
CA GLU A 106 43.56 28.48 -4.44
C GLU A 106 44.28 29.81 -4.15
N LYS A 107 43.58 30.77 -3.54
CA LYS A 107 44.20 32.01 -3.05
C LYS A 107 45.27 31.72 -2.00
N ARG A 108 44.98 30.85 -1.03
CA ARG A 108 45.94 30.40 -0.01
C ARG A 108 47.17 29.77 -0.65
N GLN A 109 46.99 28.89 -1.64
CA GLN A 109 48.09 28.26 -2.36
C GLN A 109 48.97 29.30 -3.06
N ARG A 110 48.38 30.28 -3.76
CA ARG A 110 49.13 31.39 -4.38
C ARG A 110 49.94 32.19 -3.34
N ARG A 111 49.33 32.54 -2.20
CA ARG A 111 50.04 33.25 -1.12
C ARG A 111 51.19 32.44 -0.52
N LEU A 112 51.03 31.11 -0.43
CA LEU A 112 52.09 30.23 0.02
C LEU A 112 53.28 30.23 -0.94
N ASP A 113 53.02 30.22 -2.24
CA ASP A 113 54.07 30.23 -3.25
C ASP A 113 54.80 31.59 -3.30
N GLU A 114 54.07 32.71 -3.18
CA GLU A 114 54.66 34.06 -2.98
C GLU A 114 55.57 34.10 -1.74
N PHE A 115 55.08 33.58 -0.61
CA PHE A 115 55.86 33.50 0.63
C PHE A 115 57.12 32.64 0.49
N LYS A 116 57.05 31.50 -0.21
CA LYS A 116 58.22 30.67 -0.50
C LYS A 116 59.23 31.41 -1.38
N CYS A 117 58.79 32.14 -2.39
CA CYS A 117 59.68 32.96 -3.23
C CYS A 117 60.37 34.06 -2.41
N ALA A 118 59.65 34.80 -1.56
CA ALA A 118 60.23 35.79 -0.67
C ALA A 118 61.23 35.18 0.33
N CYS A 119 60.93 33.98 0.84
CA CYS A 119 61.83 33.21 1.70
C CYS A 119 63.13 32.84 0.96
N GLN A 120 63.05 32.39 -0.30
CA GLN A 120 64.21 32.08 -1.13
C GLN A 120 65.08 33.32 -1.39
N GLN A 121 64.46 34.48 -1.66
CA GLN A 121 65.18 35.75 -1.84
C GLN A 121 65.95 36.15 -0.58
N MET A 122 65.32 36.02 0.59
CA MET A 122 65.97 36.23 1.89
C MET A 122 67.17 35.28 2.09
N HIS A 123 67.01 33.99 1.78
CA HIS A 123 68.10 33.01 1.87
C HIS A 123 69.24 33.32 0.90
N GLU A 124 68.93 33.81 -0.31
CA GLU A 124 69.94 34.21 -1.28
C GLU A 124 70.73 35.43 -0.81
N CYS A 125 70.08 36.42 -0.20
CA CYS A 125 70.76 37.58 0.39
C CYS A 125 71.70 37.15 1.52
N SER A 126 71.25 36.25 2.39
CA SER A 126 72.08 35.67 3.46
C SER A 126 73.26 34.88 2.91
N ARG A 127 73.05 34.07 1.85
CA ARG A 127 74.10 33.27 1.19
C ARG A 127 75.17 34.15 0.54
N ARG A 128 74.80 35.35 0.09
CA ARG A 128 75.73 36.34 -0.48
C ARG A 128 76.37 37.23 0.58
N GLU A 129 76.08 37.01 1.86
CA GLU A 129 76.60 37.79 2.98
C GLU A 129 76.33 39.30 2.81
N LEU A 130 75.18 39.66 2.24
CA LEU A 130 74.79 41.06 2.10
C LEU A 130 74.63 41.68 3.50
N SER A 131 75.12 42.91 3.67
CA SER A 131 74.94 43.66 4.91
C SER A 131 73.45 43.91 5.16
N GLU A 132 73.02 43.93 6.43
CA GLU A 132 71.66 44.32 6.81
C GLU A 132 71.30 45.76 6.39
N THR A 133 72.30 46.57 6.08
CA THR A 133 72.13 47.94 5.57
C THR A 133 72.04 48.02 4.04
N ASP A 134 72.32 46.94 3.30
CA ASP A 134 72.18 46.92 1.84
C ASP A 134 70.69 47.05 1.47
N GLU A 135 70.35 47.97 0.56
CA GLU A 135 68.98 48.20 0.11
C GLU A 135 68.30 46.91 -0.38
N ARG A 136 69.05 46.00 -1.02
CA ARG A 136 68.52 44.72 -1.50
C ARG A 136 68.10 43.81 -0.35
N PHE A 137 68.89 43.79 0.73
CA PHE A 137 68.54 43.02 1.93
C PHE A 137 67.29 43.61 2.61
N ILE A 138 67.22 44.94 2.72
CA ILE A 138 66.06 45.64 3.29
C ILE A 138 64.79 45.34 2.49
N MET A 139 64.85 45.42 1.16
CA MET A 139 63.72 45.10 0.28
C MET A 139 63.27 43.64 0.41
N ALA A 140 64.21 42.68 0.38
CA ALA A 140 63.89 41.26 0.54
C ALA A 140 63.26 40.96 1.91
N ARG A 141 63.75 41.60 2.97
CA ARG A 141 63.20 41.47 4.32
C ARG A 141 61.78 42.03 4.42
N GLN A 142 61.54 43.19 3.82
CA GLN A 142 60.21 43.80 3.78
C GLN A 142 59.22 42.90 3.01
N GLU A 143 59.60 42.42 1.83
CA GLU A 143 58.77 41.52 1.01
C GLU A 143 58.45 40.21 1.74
N TYR A 144 59.44 39.64 2.44
CA TYR A 144 59.25 38.46 3.28
C TYR A 144 58.20 38.68 4.38
N GLU A 145 58.30 39.78 5.14
CA GLU A 145 57.36 40.06 6.23
C GLU A 145 55.94 40.36 5.71
N ILE A 146 55.83 41.07 4.58
CA ILE A 146 54.54 41.33 3.91
C ILE A 146 53.90 40.01 3.44
N SER A 147 54.64 39.20 2.69
CA SER A 147 54.16 37.91 2.17
C SER A 147 53.78 36.94 3.30
N LYS A 148 54.57 36.90 4.38
CA LYS A 148 54.28 36.11 5.59
C LYS A 148 52.97 36.53 6.25
N THR A 149 52.75 37.84 6.39
CA THR A 149 51.54 38.39 7.01
C THR A 149 50.30 38.06 6.18
N TYR A 150 50.37 38.22 4.85
CA TYR A 150 49.26 37.87 3.96
C TYR A 150 48.98 36.37 3.93
N PHE A 151 50.01 35.53 3.89
CA PHE A 151 49.84 34.08 3.94
C PHE A 151 49.17 33.66 5.26
N ASN A 152 49.70 34.09 6.41
CA ASN A 152 49.13 33.72 7.72
C ASN A 152 47.68 34.17 7.89
N LYS A 153 47.32 35.35 7.37
CA LYS A 153 45.93 35.83 7.39
C LYS A 153 45.01 34.92 6.57
N GLN A 154 45.43 34.58 5.36
CA GLN A 154 44.65 33.71 4.46
C GLN A 154 44.56 32.27 4.99
N ASP A 155 45.67 31.75 5.50
CA ASP A 155 45.77 30.41 6.09
C ASP A 155 44.81 30.24 7.26
N ARG A 156 44.80 31.20 8.19
CA ARG A 156 43.89 31.22 9.33
C ARG A 156 42.42 31.21 8.90
N GLN A 157 42.04 32.07 7.95
CA GLN A 157 40.66 32.14 7.48
C GLN A 157 40.22 30.80 6.86
N VAL A 158 41.05 30.20 5.99
CA VAL A 158 40.75 28.91 5.38
C VAL A 158 40.70 27.79 6.41
N PHE A 159 41.60 27.79 7.38
CA PHE A 159 41.62 26.81 8.48
C PHE A 159 40.33 26.86 9.30
N GLU A 160 39.89 28.06 9.70
CA GLU A 160 38.65 28.24 10.46
C GLU A 160 37.44 27.66 9.71
N TRP A 161 37.32 27.93 8.41
CA TRP A 161 36.24 27.37 7.58
C TRP A 161 36.31 25.86 7.40
N LEU A 162 37.50 25.31 7.13
CA LEU A 162 37.69 23.86 7.02
C LEU A 162 37.35 23.15 8.32
N HIS A 163 37.72 23.74 9.46
CA HIS A 163 37.43 23.17 10.77
C HIS A 163 35.92 23.19 11.09
N VAL A 164 35.24 24.30 10.81
CA VAL A 164 33.77 24.39 10.97
C VAL A 164 33.07 23.35 10.09
N LEU A 165 33.53 23.18 8.85
CA LEU A 165 32.97 22.18 7.93
C LEU A 165 33.23 20.76 8.40
N GLU A 166 34.42 20.47 8.93
CA GLU A 166 34.74 19.16 9.53
C GLU A 166 33.82 18.84 10.72
N LEU A 167 33.49 19.83 11.55
CA LEU A 167 32.61 19.66 12.70
C LEU A 167 31.15 19.38 12.30
N HIS A 168 30.67 20.00 11.22
CA HIS A 168 29.25 19.98 10.84
C HIS A 168 28.94 19.13 9.60
N ARG A 169 29.92 18.50 8.96
CA ARG A 169 29.68 17.71 7.73
C ARG A 169 28.67 16.58 7.95
N ASP A 170 28.76 15.90 9.09
CA ASP A 170 27.92 14.75 9.41
C ASP A 170 26.49 15.23 9.70
N ASP A 171 26.32 16.34 10.42
CA ASP A 171 25.02 16.97 10.67
C ASP A 171 24.32 17.40 9.38
N ILE A 172 25.08 17.97 8.42
CA ILE A 172 24.54 18.40 7.12
C ILE A 172 24.04 17.18 6.33
N LEU A 173 24.85 16.12 6.26
CA LEU A 173 24.47 14.88 5.57
C LEU A 173 23.28 14.21 6.24
N ASP A 174 23.28 14.09 7.56
CA ASP A 174 22.20 13.49 8.32
C ASP A 174 20.90 14.28 8.16
N SER A 175 20.96 15.61 8.26
CA SER A 175 19.79 16.48 8.05
C SER A 175 19.20 16.29 6.65
N CYS A 176 20.05 16.27 5.62
CA CYS A 176 19.64 16.03 4.24
C CYS A 176 18.99 14.65 4.08
N MET A 177 19.65 13.59 4.57
CA MET A 177 19.18 12.20 4.42
C MET A 177 17.90 11.92 5.22
N GLN A 178 17.79 12.43 6.44
CA GLN A 178 16.59 12.28 7.26
C GLN A 178 15.40 13.00 6.62
N THR A 179 15.62 14.22 6.10
CA THR A 179 14.58 14.98 5.40
C THR A 179 14.14 14.24 4.14
N LEU A 180 15.08 13.76 3.33
CA LEU A 180 14.78 12.97 2.13
C LEU A 180 13.94 11.73 2.46
N LYS A 181 14.35 10.96 3.47
CA LYS A 181 13.62 9.78 3.95
C LYS A 181 12.20 10.12 4.39
N HIS A 182 12.04 11.19 5.15
CA HIS A 182 10.72 11.64 5.62
C HIS A 182 9.81 12.00 4.45
N LEU A 183 10.31 12.78 3.48
CA LEU A 183 9.54 13.19 2.29
C LEU A 183 9.15 11.99 1.41
N GLN A 184 10.05 11.03 1.23
CA GLN A 184 9.75 9.79 0.52
C GLN A 184 8.65 8.99 1.23
N TYR A 185 8.77 8.80 2.54
CA TYR A 185 7.77 8.10 3.33
C TYR A 185 6.40 8.78 3.24
N GLU A 186 6.36 10.11 3.39
CA GLU A 186 5.13 10.88 3.29
C GLU A 186 4.46 10.71 1.92
N PHE A 187 5.23 10.81 0.84
CA PHE A 187 4.72 10.62 -0.52
C PHE A 187 4.15 9.21 -0.73
N PHE A 188 4.90 8.17 -0.36
CA PHE A 188 4.44 6.78 -0.56
C PHE A 188 3.27 6.43 0.35
N ALA A 189 3.24 6.90 1.60
CA ALA A 189 2.12 6.69 2.50
C ALA A 189 0.85 7.37 1.98
N ALA A 190 0.93 8.64 1.57
CA ALA A 190 -0.21 9.36 1.00
C ALA A 190 -0.73 8.68 -0.28
N SER A 191 0.19 8.24 -1.16
CA SER A 191 -0.16 7.53 -2.38
C SER A 191 -0.81 6.17 -2.09
N ALA A 192 -0.28 5.40 -1.13
CA ALA A 192 -0.87 4.12 -0.73
C ALA A 192 -2.27 4.30 -0.14
N HIS A 193 -2.50 5.35 0.67
CA HIS A 193 -3.83 5.66 1.20
C HIS A 193 -4.81 6.05 0.10
N ALA A 194 -4.41 6.88 -0.86
CA ALA A 194 -5.23 7.24 -2.01
C ALA A 194 -5.66 5.98 -2.79
N VAL A 195 -4.72 5.11 -3.14
CA VAL A 195 -5.01 3.84 -3.83
C VAL A 195 -5.91 2.94 -2.98
N SER A 196 -5.56 2.72 -1.71
CA SER A 196 -6.33 1.85 -0.81
C SER A 196 -7.77 2.32 -0.63
N SER A 197 -8.02 3.63 -0.69
CA SER A 197 -9.38 4.19 -0.58
C SER A 197 -10.23 3.99 -1.85
N ALA A 198 -9.59 3.85 -3.01
CA ALA A 198 -10.25 3.57 -4.28
C ALA A 198 -10.47 2.07 -4.54
N LEU A 199 -9.74 1.20 -3.83
CA LEU A 199 -9.93 -0.24 -3.94
C LEU A 199 -11.17 -0.70 -3.16
N PRO A 200 -11.99 -1.63 -3.70
CA PRO A 200 -13.12 -2.18 -2.97
C PRO A 200 -12.68 -2.86 -1.67
N ALA A 201 -13.36 -2.56 -0.54
CA ALA A 201 -13.09 -3.17 0.77
C ALA A 201 -13.21 -4.71 0.80
N ARG A 202 -13.76 -5.31 -0.26
CA ARG A 202 -13.92 -6.76 -0.44
C ARG A 202 -13.22 -7.25 -1.71
N MET A 203 -11.91 -7.03 -1.84
CA MET A 203 -11.09 -7.98 -2.60
C MET A 203 -10.84 -9.24 -1.76
N ALA A 204 -11.90 -9.99 -1.47
CA ALA A 204 -11.69 -11.43 -1.43
C ALA A 204 -11.37 -11.77 -2.88
N PHE A 205 -10.08 -11.91 -3.21
CA PHE A 205 -9.70 -12.87 -4.24
C PHE A 205 -10.43 -14.14 -3.81
N ARG A 206 -11.60 -14.41 -4.39
CA ARG A 206 -12.11 -15.77 -4.38
C ARG A 206 -11.07 -16.44 -5.27
N PRO A 207 -10.22 -17.34 -4.74
CA PRO A 207 -9.60 -18.29 -5.64
C PRO A 207 -10.76 -18.83 -6.46
N MET A 208 -10.64 -18.86 -7.79
CA MET A 208 -11.66 -19.46 -8.63
C MET A 208 -11.66 -20.99 -8.40
N ALA A 209 -11.86 -21.42 -7.15
CA ALA A 209 -12.07 -22.79 -6.74
C ALA A 209 -13.35 -23.34 -7.41
N GLU A 210 -14.28 -22.44 -7.76
CA GLU A 210 -15.49 -22.72 -8.54
C GLU A 210 -15.19 -22.91 -10.05
N MET A 211 -13.99 -22.57 -10.54
CA MET A 211 -13.54 -22.82 -11.92
C MET A 211 -12.52 -23.96 -12.03
N LEU A 212 -12.30 -24.75 -10.97
CA LEU A 212 -11.56 -26.00 -11.16
C LEU A 212 -12.36 -26.90 -12.12
N PRO A 213 -11.71 -27.54 -13.10
CA PRO A 213 -12.38 -28.42 -14.08
C PRO A 213 -13.31 -29.43 -13.39
N GLU A 214 -12.87 -30.00 -12.27
CA GLU A 214 -13.62 -30.98 -11.46
C GLU A 214 -14.93 -30.43 -10.85
N CYS A 215 -14.98 -29.13 -10.54
CA CYS A 215 -16.18 -28.47 -10.01
C CYS A 215 -17.11 -27.99 -11.12
N LEU A 216 -16.55 -27.61 -12.27
CA LEU A 216 -17.31 -27.26 -13.47
C LEU A 216 -17.96 -28.50 -14.12
N GLU A 217 -17.25 -29.63 -14.20
CA GLU A 217 -17.78 -30.91 -14.68
C GLU A 217 -19.00 -31.34 -13.87
N ALA A 218 -18.91 -31.29 -12.55
CA ALA A 218 -20.02 -31.67 -11.67
C ALA A 218 -21.24 -30.73 -11.83
N GLN A 219 -21.03 -29.47 -12.20
CA GLN A 219 -22.11 -28.51 -12.44
C GLN A 219 -22.73 -28.68 -13.83
N VAL A 220 -21.90 -28.93 -14.85
CA VAL A 220 -22.33 -29.22 -16.22
C VAL A 220 -23.09 -30.55 -16.29
N ASP A 221 -22.62 -31.60 -15.61
CA ASP A 221 -23.32 -32.89 -15.51
C ASP A 221 -24.70 -32.75 -14.85
N LEU A 222 -24.85 -31.78 -13.95
CA LEU A 222 -26.10 -31.49 -13.25
C LEU A 222 -27.06 -30.72 -14.15
N GLU A 223 -26.56 -29.73 -14.90
CA GLU A 223 -27.36 -29.02 -15.91
C GLU A 223 -27.79 -29.93 -17.06
N ILE A 224 -26.94 -30.87 -17.50
CA ILE A 224 -27.29 -31.88 -18.51
C ILE A 224 -28.39 -32.81 -17.96
N ARG A 225 -28.28 -33.26 -16.70
CA ARG A 225 -29.34 -34.09 -16.08
C ARG A 225 -30.64 -33.36 -15.82
N GLU A 226 -30.58 -32.11 -15.37
CA GLU A 226 -31.79 -31.29 -15.19
C GLU A 226 -32.46 -31.01 -16.54
N ALA A 227 -31.68 -30.83 -17.62
CA ALA A 227 -32.22 -30.75 -18.98
C ALA A 227 -32.82 -32.09 -19.47
N GLU A 228 -32.24 -33.24 -19.11
CA GLU A 228 -32.79 -34.56 -19.42
C GLU A 228 -34.08 -34.87 -18.63
N ASP A 229 -34.13 -34.50 -17.34
CA ASP A 229 -35.32 -34.63 -16.50
C ASP A 229 -36.44 -33.70 -16.98
N ASP A 230 -36.12 -32.48 -17.42
CA ASP A 230 -37.07 -31.54 -18.03
C ASP A 230 -37.65 -32.06 -19.36
N VAL A 231 -36.94 -32.91 -20.10
CA VAL A 231 -37.45 -33.57 -21.32
C VAL A 231 -38.42 -34.72 -20.98
N SER A 232 -38.27 -35.33 -19.80
CA SER A 232 -39.13 -36.42 -19.34
C SER A 232 -40.43 -35.95 -18.65
N ASP A 233 -40.49 -34.70 -18.17
CA ASP A 233 -41.66 -34.09 -17.51
C ASP A 233 -42.40 -33.05 -18.40
N VAL A 234 -42.13 -33.03 -19.71
CA VAL A 234 -42.89 -32.24 -20.71
C VAL A 234 -44.34 -32.74 -20.86
N GLY A 235 -44.69 -33.85 -20.21
CA GLY A 235 -46.01 -34.46 -20.31
C GLY A 235 -47.13 -33.76 -19.55
N ASN A 236 -46.88 -32.94 -18.50
CA ASN A 236 -48.04 -32.55 -17.66
C ASN A 236 -48.02 -31.23 -16.88
N ARG A 237 -47.08 -30.29 -17.09
CA ARG A 237 -47.15 -28.97 -16.40
C ARG A 237 -46.74 -27.78 -17.28
N LEU A 238 -47.54 -27.52 -18.31
CA LEU A 238 -47.56 -26.22 -18.99
C LEU A 238 -48.23 -25.17 -18.08
N GLY A 239 -47.45 -24.36 -17.36
CA GLY A 239 -48.03 -23.21 -16.69
C GLY A 239 -47.19 -22.37 -15.73
N ASP A 240 -46.02 -22.83 -15.29
CA ASP A 240 -45.25 -22.08 -14.27
C ASP A 240 -43.82 -21.82 -14.74
N GLY A 241 -43.67 -20.75 -15.53
CA GLY A 241 -42.42 -20.36 -16.16
C GLY A 241 -41.37 -19.88 -15.15
N PHE A 242 -40.10 -20.08 -15.51
CA PHE A 242 -38.87 -19.65 -14.81
C PHE A 242 -38.96 -18.35 -13.98
N SER A 243 -39.75 -17.37 -14.43
CA SER A 243 -39.96 -16.09 -13.74
C SER A 243 -40.62 -16.23 -12.35
N THR A 244 -41.57 -17.15 -12.15
CA THR A 244 -42.22 -17.34 -10.83
C THR A 244 -41.28 -17.99 -9.82
N ARG A 245 -40.51 -19.00 -10.25
CA ARG A 245 -39.49 -19.64 -9.42
C ARG A 245 -38.33 -18.70 -9.05
N PHE A 246 -37.98 -17.75 -9.92
CA PHE A 246 -36.96 -16.74 -9.62
C PHE A 246 -37.45 -15.71 -8.59
N VAL A 247 -38.71 -15.27 -8.69
CA VAL A 247 -39.33 -14.35 -7.73
C VAL A 247 -39.53 -15.01 -6.36
N GLU A 248 -39.91 -16.29 -6.31
CA GLU A 248 -40.06 -17.04 -5.06
C GLU A 248 -38.71 -17.31 -4.37
N ARG A 249 -37.61 -17.37 -5.14
CA ARG A 249 -36.24 -17.49 -4.62
C ARG A 249 -35.71 -16.18 -4.05
N LEU A 250 -36.02 -15.05 -4.70
CA LEU A 250 -35.73 -13.71 -4.18
C LEU A 250 -36.49 -13.41 -2.89
N ALA A 251 -37.75 -13.85 -2.80
CA ALA A 251 -38.56 -13.70 -1.59
C ALA A 251 -38.07 -14.56 -0.40
N ARG A 252 -37.32 -15.65 -0.67
CA ARG A 252 -36.76 -16.53 0.37
C ARG A 252 -35.38 -16.12 0.88
N ASP A 253 -34.62 -15.37 0.10
CA ASP A 253 -33.26 -14.93 0.48
C ASP A 253 -33.26 -13.65 1.36
N ASP A 254 -34.38 -12.93 1.47
CA ASP A 254 -34.53 -11.81 2.42
C ASP A 254 -34.80 -12.28 3.87
N ASP A 255 -35.19 -13.55 4.08
CA ASP A 255 -35.50 -14.12 5.41
C ASP A 255 -34.32 -14.92 6.03
N ALA A 256 -33.14 -14.92 5.40
CA ALA A 256 -31.99 -15.73 5.80
C ALA A 256 -30.89 -14.98 6.60
N GLU A 257 -31.23 -13.89 7.28
CA GLU A 257 -30.41 -13.27 8.34
C GLU A 257 -31.10 -13.50 9.70
N GLY A 258 -30.88 -14.68 10.27
CA GLY A 258 -31.50 -15.12 11.51
C GLY A 258 -30.98 -14.41 12.77
N LEU A 259 -31.51 -13.22 13.06
CA LEU A 259 -31.65 -12.64 14.40
C LEU A 259 -32.99 -11.87 14.44
N PRO A 260 -33.82 -12.00 15.49
CA PRO A 260 -35.10 -11.31 15.56
C PRO A 260 -34.87 -9.79 15.48
N GLN A 261 -35.44 -9.14 14.46
CA GLN A 261 -35.43 -7.68 14.33
C GLN A 261 -36.36 -7.05 15.38
N GLN A 262 -35.94 -7.04 16.64
CA GLN A 262 -36.57 -6.18 17.63
C GLN A 262 -36.17 -4.72 17.35
N PRO A 263 -37.14 -3.77 17.36
CA PRO A 263 -36.84 -2.36 17.19
C PRO A 263 -35.96 -1.88 18.34
N VAL A 264 -34.88 -1.16 18.00
CA VAL A 264 -33.96 -0.59 18.99
C VAL A 264 -34.61 0.66 19.56
N ASP A 265 -34.66 0.76 20.90
CA ASP A 265 -35.17 1.95 21.57
C ASP A 265 -34.20 3.13 21.31
N SER A 266 -34.73 4.19 20.71
CA SER A 266 -33.99 5.39 20.34
C SER A 266 -33.35 6.09 21.54
N LEU A 267 -33.97 6.01 22.72
CA LEU A 267 -33.45 6.63 23.94
C LEU A 267 -32.22 5.87 24.44
N SER A 268 -32.31 4.55 24.52
CA SER A 268 -31.21 3.66 24.89
C SER A 268 -30.01 3.76 23.95
N LEU A 269 -30.25 3.91 22.64
CA LEU A 269 -29.19 4.10 21.65
C LEU A 269 -28.48 5.45 21.83
N SER A 270 -29.24 6.53 22.06
CA SER A 270 -28.65 7.86 22.28
C SER A 270 -27.77 7.90 23.53
N SER A 271 -28.14 7.16 24.59
CA SER A 271 -27.36 7.05 25.82
C SER A 271 -26.01 6.37 25.59
N LEU A 272 -25.95 5.30 24.79
CA LEU A 272 -24.69 4.60 24.48
C LEU A 272 -23.79 5.42 23.55
N LEU A 273 -24.38 6.15 22.59
CA LEU A 273 -23.64 7.05 21.71
C LEU A 273 -23.03 8.24 22.48
N ALA A 274 -23.77 8.82 23.43
CA ALA A 274 -23.29 9.89 24.29
C ALA A 274 -22.09 9.45 25.16
N GLN A 275 -21.99 8.16 25.47
CA GLN A 275 -20.87 7.56 26.20
C GLN A 275 -19.65 7.25 25.31
N GLY A 276 -19.72 7.55 24.00
CA GLY A 276 -18.61 7.39 23.06
C GLY A 276 -18.54 6.05 22.33
N PHE A 277 -19.56 5.18 22.46
CA PHE A 277 -19.61 3.92 21.71
C PHE A 277 -20.05 4.15 20.26
N ALA A 278 -19.49 3.38 19.32
CA ALA A 278 -19.88 3.45 17.91
C ALA A 278 -21.30 2.88 17.68
N GLU A 279 -22.05 3.51 16.77
CA GLU A 279 -23.47 3.21 16.53
C GLU A 279 -23.75 1.76 16.12
N GLY A 280 -22.88 1.16 15.30
CA GLY A 280 -23.02 -0.22 14.84
C GLY A 280 -22.99 -1.23 16.00
N PRO A 281 -21.90 -1.28 16.78
CA PRO A 281 -21.80 -2.11 17.98
C PRO A 281 -22.91 -1.83 19.00
N ALA A 282 -23.26 -0.57 19.24
CA ALA A 282 -24.31 -0.19 20.19
C ALA A 282 -25.70 -0.72 19.78
N ARG A 283 -26.06 -0.64 18.49
CA ARG A 283 -27.31 -1.23 17.98
C ARG A 283 -27.32 -2.75 18.10
N ARG A 284 -26.16 -3.41 17.91
CA ARG A 284 -26.05 -4.87 18.06
C ARG A 284 -26.22 -5.31 19.51
N ALA A 285 -25.55 -4.61 20.43
CA ALA A 285 -25.65 -4.88 21.86
C ALA A 285 -27.09 -4.68 22.39
N LEU A 286 -27.75 -3.59 21.98
CA LEU A 286 -29.15 -3.33 22.37
C LEU A 286 -30.12 -4.38 21.81
N ARG A 287 -29.90 -4.88 20.59
CA ARG A 287 -30.71 -5.99 20.04
C ARG A 287 -30.50 -7.28 20.83
N LEU A 288 -29.25 -7.56 21.22
CA LEU A 288 -28.90 -8.77 21.96
C LEU A 288 -29.50 -8.78 23.38
N HIS A 289 -29.46 -7.63 24.05
CA HIS A 289 -29.92 -7.45 25.43
C HIS A 289 -31.32 -6.84 25.54
N ARG A 290 -32.13 -6.91 24.46
CA ARG A 290 -33.54 -6.49 24.44
C ARG A 290 -33.77 -5.06 24.94
N ASN A 291 -32.93 -4.12 24.48
CA ASN A 291 -32.93 -2.70 24.82
C ASN A 291 -32.57 -2.36 26.28
N ASP A 292 -31.99 -3.30 27.05
CA ASP A 292 -31.38 -2.99 28.34
C ASP A 292 -30.04 -2.26 28.14
N THR A 293 -29.98 -0.99 28.52
CA THR A 293 -28.80 -0.12 28.34
C THR A 293 -27.61 -0.56 29.19
N GLN A 294 -27.85 -1.08 30.40
CA GLN A 294 -26.78 -1.43 31.32
C GLN A 294 -26.11 -2.72 30.85
N ALA A 295 -26.91 -3.73 30.52
CA ALA A 295 -26.40 -4.99 29.97
C ALA A 295 -25.70 -4.79 28.61
N ALA A 296 -26.23 -3.89 27.75
CA ALA A 296 -25.59 -3.54 26.49
C ALA A 296 -24.26 -2.80 26.68
N MET A 297 -24.15 -1.93 27.69
CA MET A 297 -22.91 -1.23 28.03
C MET A 297 -21.87 -2.21 28.58
N ASP A 298 -22.25 -3.07 29.51
CA ASP A 298 -21.36 -4.09 30.10
C ASP A 298 -20.83 -5.03 29.01
N TRP A 299 -21.67 -5.45 28.06
CA TRP A 299 -21.27 -6.26 26.91
C TRP A 299 -20.28 -5.54 25.96
N LEU A 300 -20.44 -4.22 25.78
CA LEU A 300 -19.53 -3.40 24.97
C LEU A 300 -18.18 -3.20 25.68
N ILE A 301 -18.19 -3.08 27.01
CA ILE A 301 -16.98 -2.94 27.83
C ILE A 301 -16.19 -4.25 27.88
N ASP A 302 -16.88 -5.40 28.01
CA ASP A 302 -16.28 -6.74 28.03
C ASP A 302 -15.79 -7.21 26.63
N GLY A 303 -15.82 -6.33 25.63
CA GLY A 303 -15.25 -6.56 24.31
C GLY A 303 -16.10 -7.47 23.40
N GLY A 304 -17.40 -7.61 23.68
CA GLY A 304 -18.35 -8.30 22.82
C GLY A 304 -18.04 -9.78 22.54
N ARG A 305 -17.33 -10.46 23.47
CA ARG A 305 -16.90 -11.85 23.31
C ARG A 305 -17.95 -12.83 23.84
N GLU A 306 -19.01 -13.05 23.07
CA GLU A 306 -19.76 -14.32 23.14
C GLU A 306 -19.93 -15.03 21.79
N GLU A 307 -19.12 -14.66 20.79
CA GLU A 307 -19.02 -15.41 19.52
C GLU A 307 -17.57 -15.65 19.07
N ALA A 308 -16.61 -15.57 20.00
CA ALA A 308 -15.21 -15.95 19.81
C ALA A 308 -14.90 -17.38 20.29
N SER A 309 -15.92 -18.24 20.45
CA SER A 309 -15.80 -19.68 20.73
C SER A 309 -16.22 -20.55 19.53
N ARG A 310 -16.04 -20.04 18.30
CA ARG A 310 -15.75 -20.91 17.16
C ARG A 310 -14.24 -20.86 16.92
N PRO A 311 -13.57 -22.01 16.76
CA PRO A 311 -12.13 -22.04 16.64
C PRO A 311 -11.74 -21.37 15.32
N THR A 312 -11.28 -20.12 15.39
CA THR A 312 -10.38 -19.55 14.38
C THR A 312 -9.00 -20.09 14.65
N GLY A 313 -8.83 -21.37 14.32
CA GLY A 313 -7.57 -22.06 14.18
C GLY A 313 -7.61 -22.79 12.85
N GLY A 314 -6.76 -22.35 11.91
CA GLY A 314 -6.53 -23.05 10.64
C GLY A 314 -7.13 -22.35 9.43
N CYS A 315 -6.29 -22.16 8.43
CA CYS A 315 -6.60 -21.85 7.04
C CYS A 315 -7.62 -22.86 6.48
N GLY A 316 -8.89 -22.69 6.83
CA GLY A 316 -10.01 -23.47 6.32
C GLY A 316 -10.82 -22.60 5.39
N VAL A 317 -10.64 -22.82 4.09
CA VAL A 317 -11.47 -22.24 3.02
C VAL A 317 -12.95 -22.36 3.44
N ARG A 318 -13.58 -21.22 3.72
CA ARG A 318 -15.01 -21.16 4.06
C ARG A 318 -15.78 -21.50 2.78
N MET A 319 -16.14 -22.76 2.62
CA MET A 319 -16.92 -23.22 1.47
C MET A 319 -18.24 -22.45 1.38
N PRO A 320 -18.57 -21.84 0.23
CA PRO A 320 -19.82 -21.12 0.04
C PRO A 320 -21.03 -22.07 0.21
N ALA A 321 -22.19 -21.50 0.55
CA ALA A 321 -23.40 -22.25 0.87
C ALA A 321 -23.85 -23.20 -0.26
N SER A 322 -23.51 -22.89 -1.51
CA SER A 322 -23.72 -23.76 -2.68
C SER A 322 -22.87 -25.03 -2.61
N ALA A 323 -21.59 -24.95 -2.29
CA ALA A 323 -20.70 -26.12 -2.23
C ALA A 323 -21.06 -27.05 -1.06
N LYS A 324 -21.55 -26.51 0.06
CA LYS A 324 -22.14 -27.33 1.13
C LYS A 324 -23.44 -28.01 0.70
N HIS A 325 -24.29 -27.31 -0.06
CA HIS A 325 -25.52 -27.89 -0.62
C HIS A 325 -25.22 -28.99 -1.63
N VAL A 326 -24.30 -28.76 -2.56
CA VAL A 326 -23.89 -29.74 -3.59
C VAL A 326 -23.29 -30.98 -2.94
N ARG A 327 -22.42 -30.82 -1.92
CA ARG A 327 -21.84 -31.96 -1.19
C ARG A 327 -22.90 -32.74 -0.41
N ARG A 328 -23.81 -32.04 0.28
CA ARG A 328 -24.92 -32.66 1.03
C ARG A 328 -25.93 -33.38 0.11
N ARG A 329 -26.14 -32.85 -1.10
CA ARG A 329 -27.04 -33.45 -2.11
C ARG A 329 -26.39 -34.66 -2.79
N ARG A 330 -25.08 -34.64 -3.02
CA ARG A 330 -24.30 -35.80 -3.49
C ARG A 330 -24.31 -36.94 -2.49
N GLU A 331 -24.12 -36.66 -1.20
CA GLU A 331 -24.23 -37.64 -0.11
C GLU A 331 -25.65 -38.25 -0.05
N LEU A 332 -26.69 -37.43 -0.24
CA LEU A 332 -28.09 -37.90 -0.31
C LEU A 332 -28.35 -38.83 -1.50
N LEU A 333 -27.77 -38.54 -2.67
CA LEU A 333 -27.90 -39.36 -3.87
C LEU A 333 -27.13 -40.69 -3.75
N GLU A 334 -25.95 -40.69 -3.13
CA GLU A 334 -25.22 -41.91 -2.81
C GLU A 334 -26.01 -42.78 -1.82
N GLN A 335 -26.61 -42.18 -0.80
CA GLN A 335 -27.48 -42.90 0.13
C GLN A 335 -28.74 -43.46 -0.56
N GLN A 336 -29.33 -42.74 -1.52
CA GLN A 336 -30.45 -43.26 -2.31
C GLN A 336 -30.02 -44.46 -3.19
N ARG A 337 -28.86 -44.37 -3.85
CA ARG A 337 -28.33 -45.47 -4.66
C ARG A 337 -28.00 -46.70 -3.83
N GLU A 338 -27.41 -46.53 -2.65
CA GLU A 338 -27.18 -47.64 -1.72
C GLU A 338 -28.49 -48.26 -1.22
N ARG A 339 -29.53 -47.45 -0.96
CA ARG A 339 -30.86 -47.97 -0.58
C ARG A 339 -31.48 -48.81 -1.69
N ILE A 340 -31.41 -48.35 -2.94
CA ILE A 340 -31.91 -49.11 -4.10
C ILE A 340 -31.13 -50.42 -4.26
N ARG A 341 -29.80 -50.38 -4.09
CA ARG A 341 -28.96 -51.58 -4.16
C ARG A 341 -29.29 -52.59 -3.05
N ARG A 342 -29.48 -52.12 -1.80
CA ARG A 342 -29.87 -52.98 -0.68
C ARG A 342 -31.28 -53.54 -0.83
N ALA A 343 -32.21 -52.77 -1.41
CA ALA A 343 -33.55 -53.26 -1.74
C ALA A 343 -33.49 -54.37 -2.80
N ALA A 344 -32.65 -54.20 -3.84
CA ALA A 344 -32.44 -55.20 -4.87
C ALA A 344 -31.72 -56.47 -4.36
N GLU A 345 -30.83 -56.34 -3.37
CA GLU A 345 -30.21 -57.49 -2.70
C GLU A 345 -31.19 -58.21 -1.75
N ALA A 346 -32.08 -57.49 -1.06
CA ALA A 346 -33.12 -58.07 -0.23
C ALA A 346 -34.16 -58.87 -1.04
N ASP A 347 -34.52 -58.36 -2.23
CA ASP A 347 -35.46 -59.01 -3.15
C ASP A 347 -34.89 -60.32 -3.76
N ARG A 348 -33.56 -60.46 -3.82
CA ARG A 348 -32.87 -61.71 -4.22
C ARG A 348 -32.83 -62.78 -3.13
N THR A 349 -33.08 -62.43 -1.87
CA THR A 349 -33.03 -63.35 -0.72
C THR A 349 -34.39 -63.81 -0.22
N ALA A 350 -35.49 -63.41 -0.85
CA ALA A 350 -36.83 -63.86 -0.47
C ALA A 350 -37.08 -65.32 -0.94
N PRO A 351 -37.51 -66.25 -0.06
CA PRO A 351 -37.83 -67.61 -0.46
C PRO A 351 -39.14 -67.63 -1.29
N PRO A 352 -39.27 -68.53 -2.28
CA PRO A 352 -40.45 -68.57 -3.15
C PRO A 352 -41.71 -68.97 -2.35
N PRO A 353 -42.88 -68.39 -2.68
CA PRO A 353 -44.10 -68.63 -1.92
C PRO A 353 -44.63 -70.06 -2.12
N THR A 354 -44.69 -70.81 -1.04
CA THR A 354 -45.38 -72.09 -0.91
C THR A 354 -46.90 -71.87 -0.95
N GLY A 355 -47.59 -72.52 -1.89
CA GLY A 355 -49.03 -72.32 -2.15
C GLY A 355 -49.98 -73.06 -1.21
N PHE A 356 -51.28 -72.88 -1.46
CA PHE A 356 -52.43 -73.83 -1.37
C PHE A 356 -53.73 -73.01 -1.61
N GLY A 357 -54.50 -73.26 -2.68
CA GLY A 357 -55.80 -73.99 -2.62
C GLY A 357 -56.99 -73.03 -2.33
N VAL A 358 -58.21 -73.10 -2.85
CA VAL A 358 -59.05 -74.16 -3.46
C VAL A 358 -60.32 -73.49 -4.07
N ALA A 359 -60.88 -74.06 -5.15
CA ALA A 359 -62.29 -74.01 -5.66
C ALA A 359 -62.93 -72.64 -6.02
N SER A 360 -63.92 -72.49 -6.90
CA SER A 360 -64.70 -73.29 -7.89
C SER A 360 -65.29 -72.26 -8.91
N VAL A 361 -65.69 -72.60 -10.14
CA VAL A 361 -67.05 -72.94 -10.62
C VAL A 361 -67.03 -72.81 -12.17
N PHE A 362 -67.92 -73.54 -12.85
CA PHE A 362 -68.22 -73.67 -14.30
C PHE A 362 -67.44 -74.81 -14.97
N GLU A 363 -68.06 -75.90 -15.45
CA GLU A 363 -69.45 -76.17 -15.87
C GLU A 363 -69.81 -77.65 -15.66
#